data_AF-A0A9D0Y1E9-F1
#
_entry.id   AF-A0A9D0Y1E9-F1
#
_cell.length_a   1.000
_cell.length_b   1.000
_cell.length_c   1.000
_cell.angle_alpha   90.00
_cell.angle_beta   90.00
_cell.angle_gamma   90.00
#
_symmetry.space_group_name_H-M   'P 1'
#
loop_
_entity.id
_entity.type
_entity.pdbx_description
1 polymer ?
#
loop_
_entity_poly.entity_id
_entity_poly.type
_entity_poly.pdbx_seq_one_letter_code
_entity_poly.pdbx_strand_id
1 'polypeptide(L)'
;MDEKRKIGIYLAWDYDKEEAKINSMAKEGWQLKKAGLFFHKYERSDNNYRYKIDFNTKVKFNNEEYRRYLSFFEEQGWELIDDTFNGWYYFRKPYIKGSNEEDYELYTDNETLKHMLNRWNLIGRIFQVLFMIFLMLSAISFILDKRYSNIFVVLSSLFGIFLFQCGIISMNKKSVQNEIKEIKKNYLGFVLFFGFIISFILIFTSKDKYYYEYKFEYSQEINKESEKVIGNMPIDKDGLYALDISSKNERGIVWIQILKDNNTIISVSGKDYNATNKLDLKKGDYQIVVEFYLDNLEDFLPTPITDETLERLNLTGDLEEYSEVKVLVGLR
;
A
#
# COMPACT_ATOMS: atom_id res chain seq x y z
N MET A 1 42.54 12.64 -22.16
CA MET A 1 41.80 11.44 -22.58
C MET A 1 40.36 11.83 -22.76
N ASP A 2 39.79 11.57 -23.93
CA ASP A 2 38.40 11.91 -24.21
C ASP A 2 37.47 10.95 -23.47
N GLU A 3 36.58 11.49 -22.65
CA GLU A 3 35.55 10.73 -21.94
C GLU A 3 34.17 11.01 -22.51
N LYS A 4 33.34 9.96 -22.58
CA LYS A 4 31.96 10.05 -23.06
C LYS A 4 31.02 9.35 -22.10
N ARG A 5 29.89 9.98 -21.80
CA ARG A 5 28.79 9.34 -21.06
C ARG A 5 27.68 8.96 -22.02
N LYS A 6 27.11 7.77 -21.84
CA LYS A 6 25.96 7.30 -22.62
C LYS A 6 24.89 6.82 -21.67
N ILE A 7 23.69 7.38 -21.82
CA ILE A 7 22.51 6.91 -21.09
C ILE A 7 22.09 5.57 -21.69
N GLY A 8 21.83 4.59 -20.84
CA GLY A 8 21.40 3.26 -21.21
C GLY A 8 20.70 2.64 -20.00
N ILE A 9 19.40 2.39 -20.15
CA ILE A 9 18.61 1.71 -19.12
C ILE A 9 18.46 0.27 -19.59
N TYR A 10 19.12 -0.63 -18.88
CA TYR A 10 19.02 -2.06 -19.10
C TYR A 10 18.42 -2.70 -17.87
N LEU A 11 17.33 -3.42 -18.06
CA LEU A 11 16.80 -4.27 -17.00
C LEU A 11 17.73 -5.47 -16.88
N ALA A 12 17.71 -6.12 -15.71
CA ALA A 12 18.55 -7.26 -15.44
C ALA A 12 18.49 -8.35 -16.52
N TRP A 13 17.32 -8.60 -17.10
CA TRP A 13 17.12 -9.58 -18.16
C TRP A 13 17.48 -9.09 -19.56
N ASP A 14 18.03 -7.90 -19.71
CA ASP A 14 18.58 -7.33 -20.96
C ASP A 14 20.11 -7.24 -20.94
N TYR A 15 20.78 -7.98 -20.04
CA TYR A 15 22.25 -7.97 -19.89
C TYR A 15 23.00 -8.31 -21.19
N ASP A 16 22.44 -9.15 -22.04
CA ASP A 16 22.97 -9.52 -23.36
C ASP A 16 22.94 -8.33 -24.35
N LYS A 17 21.87 -7.54 -24.32
CA LYS A 17 21.76 -6.31 -25.12
C LYS A 17 22.73 -5.24 -24.62
N GLU A 18 22.87 -5.14 -23.31
CA GLU A 18 23.85 -4.25 -22.67
C GLU A 18 25.28 -4.63 -23.08
N GLU A 19 25.63 -5.91 -22.97
CA GLU A 19 26.91 -6.46 -23.40
C GLU A 19 27.17 -6.20 -24.90
N ALA A 20 26.19 -6.44 -25.76
CA ALA A 20 26.30 -6.17 -27.19
C ALA A 20 26.55 -4.67 -27.47
N LYS A 21 25.89 -3.78 -26.71
CA LYS A 21 26.09 -2.33 -26.82
C LYS A 21 27.50 -1.93 -26.40
N ILE A 22 27.98 -2.45 -25.27
CA ILE A 22 29.33 -2.17 -24.76
C ILE A 22 30.37 -2.64 -25.78
N ASN A 23 30.22 -3.86 -26.30
CA ASN A 23 31.11 -4.41 -27.32
C ASN A 23 31.07 -3.63 -28.64
N SER A 24 29.91 -3.09 -29.05
CA SER A 24 29.81 -2.19 -30.21
C SER A 24 30.61 -0.91 -29.99
N MET A 25 30.54 -0.33 -28.78
CA MET A 25 31.32 0.87 -28.44
C MET A 25 32.82 0.58 -28.41
N ALA A 26 33.21 -0.59 -27.88
CA ALA A 26 34.61 -1.03 -27.86
C ALA A 26 35.20 -1.13 -29.27
N LYS A 27 34.43 -1.66 -30.24
CA LYS A 27 34.82 -1.72 -31.67
C LYS A 27 34.99 -0.34 -32.30
N GLU A 28 34.27 0.67 -31.81
CA GLU A 28 34.41 2.05 -32.25
C GLU A 28 35.60 2.77 -31.58
N GLY A 29 36.33 2.11 -30.66
CA GLY A 29 37.46 2.67 -29.90
C GLY A 29 37.05 3.34 -28.58
N TRP A 30 35.84 3.07 -28.09
CA TRP A 30 35.33 3.55 -26.80
C TRP A 30 35.29 2.42 -25.77
N GLN A 31 36.22 2.43 -24.83
CA GLN A 31 36.34 1.39 -23.82
C GLN A 31 35.54 1.75 -22.57
N LEU A 32 34.85 0.76 -22.00
CA LEU A 32 34.06 0.95 -20.79
C LEU A 32 34.99 1.23 -19.62
N LYS A 33 34.76 2.36 -18.95
CA LYS A 33 35.47 2.80 -17.75
C LYS A 33 34.65 2.60 -16.49
N LYS A 34 33.34 2.84 -16.57
CA LYS A 34 32.42 2.70 -15.45
C LYS A 34 31.07 2.19 -15.93
N ALA A 35 30.58 1.12 -15.33
CA ALA A 35 29.26 0.60 -15.52
C ALA A 35 28.28 1.23 -14.53
N GLY A 36 27.02 1.35 -14.93
CA GLY A 36 25.99 1.92 -14.08
C GLY A 36 24.61 1.53 -14.57
N LEU A 37 23.65 1.54 -13.65
CA LEU A 37 22.28 1.10 -13.93
C LEU A 37 21.57 1.98 -14.99
N PHE A 38 21.95 3.26 -15.07
CA PHE A 38 21.30 4.24 -15.96
C PHE A 38 22.26 4.86 -16.98
N PHE A 39 23.56 4.81 -16.74
CA PHE A 39 24.56 5.39 -17.61
C PHE A 39 25.89 4.63 -17.51
N HIS A 40 26.57 4.58 -18.64
CA HIS A 40 27.93 4.04 -18.78
C HIS A 40 28.88 5.18 -19.08
N LYS A 41 30.08 5.12 -18.50
CA LYS A 41 31.18 6.02 -18.85
C LYS A 41 32.18 5.25 -19.70
N TYR A 42 32.59 5.87 -20.80
CA TYR A 42 33.58 5.35 -21.73
C TYR A 42 34.75 6.30 -21.84
N GLU A 43 35.92 5.76 -22.14
CA GLU A 43 37.12 6.50 -22.46
C GLU A 43 37.67 6.05 -23.82
N ARG A 44 38.28 6.99 -24.55
CA ARG A 44 38.92 6.69 -25.83
C ARG A 44 40.21 5.90 -25.58
N SER A 45 40.36 4.77 -26.27
CA SER A 45 41.59 3.97 -26.24
C SER A 45 41.79 3.25 -27.58
N ASP A 46 43.05 3.05 -27.96
CA ASP A 46 43.44 2.29 -29.15
C ASP A 46 43.43 0.77 -28.91
N ASN A 47 43.36 0.36 -27.63
CA ASN A 47 43.21 -1.04 -27.27
C ASN A 47 41.80 -1.52 -27.60
N ASN A 48 41.69 -2.74 -28.13
CA ASN A 48 40.41 -3.37 -28.40
C ASN A 48 40.15 -4.48 -27.38
N TYR A 49 38.97 -4.44 -26.75
CA TYR A 49 38.59 -5.40 -25.72
C TYR A 49 37.24 -6.04 -26.05
N ARG A 50 37.07 -7.27 -25.58
CA ARG A 50 35.79 -7.97 -25.54
C ARG A 50 35.27 -7.91 -24.12
N TYR A 51 34.00 -7.57 -23.96
CA TYR A 51 33.32 -7.42 -22.68
C TYR A 51 32.30 -8.53 -22.47
N LYS A 52 32.24 -9.05 -21.24
CA LYS A 52 31.23 -9.99 -20.76
C LYS A 52 30.68 -9.54 -19.42
N ILE A 53 29.40 -9.83 -19.20
CA ILE A 53 28.69 -9.47 -17.98
C ILE A 53 28.35 -10.75 -17.20
N ASP A 54 28.62 -10.75 -15.89
CA ASP A 54 28.20 -11.81 -14.99
C ASP A 54 27.32 -11.30 -13.84
N PHE A 55 26.59 -12.22 -13.21
CA PHE A 55 25.73 -11.96 -12.07
C PHE A 55 25.99 -12.91 -10.90
N ASN A 56 26.39 -12.36 -9.76
CA ASN A 56 26.60 -13.12 -8.53
C ASN A 56 26.45 -12.28 -7.26
N THR A 57 25.29 -12.32 -6.62
CA THR A 57 25.06 -11.56 -5.38
C THR A 57 25.73 -12.13 -4.14
N LYS A 58 26.16 -13.41 -4.16
CA LYS A 58 26.67 -14.09 -2.96
C LYS A 58 28.07 -13.63 -2.58
N VAL A 59 28.91 -13.41 -3.58
CA VAL A 59 30.34 -13.13 -3.36
C VAL A 59 30.59 -11.72 -2.84
N LYS A 60 29.67 -10.78 -3.06
CA LYS A 60 29.87 -9.35 -2.77
C LYS A 60 30.08 -9.05 -1.28
N PHE A 61 29.46 -9.82 -0.38
CA PHE A 61 29.51 -9.57 1.06
C PHE A 61 30.56 -10.41 1.80
N ASN A 62 31.29 -11.28 1.08
CA ASN A 62 32.34 -12.12 1.64
C ASN A 62 33.65 -11.85 0.87
N ASN A 63 34.59 -11.15 1.51
CA ASN A 63 35.86 -10.74 0.90
C ASN A 63 36.73 -11.91 0.41
N GLU A 64 36.62 -13.08 1.03
CA GLU A 64 37.39 -14.27 0.60
C GLU A 64 36.75 -14.90 -0.63
N GLU A 65 35.43 -15.08 -0.62
CA GLU A 65 34.68 -15.57 -1.79
C GLU A 65 34.80 -14.60 -2.97
N TYR A 66 34.78 -13.29 -2.71
CA TYR A 66 34.96 -12.26 -3.71
C TYR A 66 36.31 -12.40 -4.40
N ARG A 67 37.41 -12.49 -3.63
CA ARG A 67 38.75 -12.68 -4.18
C ARG A 67 38.85 -13.97 -4.98
N ARG A 68 38.31 -15.08 -4.46
CA ARG A 68 38.30 -16.37 -5.16
C ARG A 68 37.54 -16.30 -6.49
N TYR A 69 36.41 -15.59 -6.50
CA TYR A 69 35.60 -15.38 -7.69
C TYR A 69 36.33 -14.55 -8.74
N LEU A 70 37.06 -13.50 -8.35
CA LEU A 70 37.87 -12.72 -9.29
C LEU A 70 39.06 -13.50 -9.82
N SER A 71 39.81 -14.20 -8.95
CA SER A 71 40.97 -14.99 -9.38
C SER A 71 40.61 -16.07 -10.40
N PHE A 72 39.44 -16.69 -10.26
CA PHE A 72 38.92 -17.64 -11.25
C PHE A 72 38.79 -17.04 -12.66
N PHE A 73 38.38 -15.78 -12.77
CA PHE A 73 38.27 -15.07 -14.04
C PHE A 73 39.61 -14.55 -14.55
N GLU A 74 40.47 -14.07 -13.64
CA GLU A 74 41.83 -13.62 -13.98
C GLU A 74 42.66 -14.75 -14.59
N GLU A 75 42.55 -15.98 -14.07
CA GLU A 75 43.19 -17.18 -14.62
C GLU A 75 42.77 -17.48 -16.07
N GLN A 76 41.56 -17.05 -16.47
CA GLN A 76 41.02 -17.19 -17.83
C GLN A 76 41.32 -15.98 -18.73
N GLY A 77 42.09 -15.01 -18.22
CA GLY A 77 42.46 -13.78 -18.91
C GLY A 77 41.39 -12.69 -18.86
N TRP A 78 40.38 -12.81 -18.00
CA TRP A 78 39.37 -11.78 -17.78
C TRP A 78 39.81 -10.83 -16.65
N GLU A 79 39.71 -9.53 -16.91
CA GLU A 79 39.96 -8.47 -15.95
C GLU A 79 38.64 -7.83 -15.53
N LEU A 80 38.42 -7.66 -14.22
CA LEU A 80 37.25 -6.93 -13.71
C LEU A 80 37.42 -5.42 -13.96
N ILE A 81 36.42 -4.80 -14.59
CA ILE A 81 36.40 -3.35 -14.84
C ILE A 81 35.62 -2.60 -13.78
N ASP A 82 34.42 -3.09 -13.49
CA ASP A 82 33.52 -2.44 -12.54
C ASP A 82 32.50 -3.45 -12.04
N ASP A 83 31.94 -3.17 -10.89
CA ASP A 83 30.85 -3.93 -10.31
C ASP A 83 29.75 -3.01 -9.78
N THR A 84 28.52 -3.52 -9.78
CA THR A 84 27.35 -2.77 -9.35
C THR A 84 26.86 -3.26 -8.00
N PHE A 85 26.22 -2.38 -7.23
CA PHE A 85 25.75 -2.72 -5.88
C PHE A 85 24.75 -3.90 -5.86
N ASN A 86 24.03 -4.13 -6.96
CA ASN A 86 23.06 -5.20 -7.13
C ASN A 86 23.66 -6.51 -7.67
N GLY A 87 24.99 -6.64 -7.76
CA GLY A 87 25.67 -7.92 -8.01
C GLY A 87 25.97 -8.23 -9.48
N TRP A 88 25.99 -7.23 -10.35
CA TRP A 88 26.55 -7.37 -11.71
C TRP A 88 28.02 -7.03 -11.75
N TYR A 89 28.77 -7.83 -12.49
CA TYR A 89 30.21 -7.70 -12.70
C TYR A 89 30.51 -7.57 -14.19
N TYR A 90 31.37 -6.62 -14.53
CA TYR A 90 31.74 -6.31 -15.90
C TYR A 90 33.19 -6.70 -16.12
N PHE A 91 33.41 -7.70 -16.96
CA PHE A 91 34.74 -8.20 -17.28
C PHE A 91 35.16 -7.76 -18.68
N ARG A 92 36.46 -7.57 -18.87
CA ARG A 92 37.08 -7.38 -20.19
C ARG A 92 38.20 -8.37 -20.45
N LYS A 93 38.44 -8.70 -21.71
CA LYS A 93 39.58 -9.50 -22.18
C LYS A 93 40.13 -8.89 -23.48
N PRO A 94 41.46 -8.82 -23.67
CA PRO A 94 42.03 -8.29 -24.91
C PRO A 94 41.48 -9.00 -26.15
N TYR A 95 40.97 -8.23 -27.11
CA TYR A 95 40.44 -8.77 -28.35
C TYR A 95 41.56 -8.95 -29.38
N ILE A 96 41.70 -10.18 -29.87
CA ILE A 96 42.65 -10.55 -30.92
C ILE A 96 41.85 -10.68 -32.22
N LYS A 97 42.34 -10.08 -33.31
CA LYS A 97 41.63 -10.14 -34.58
C LYS A 97 41.73 -11.56 -35.14
N GLY A 98 40.58 -12.21 -35.36
CA GLY A 98 40.50 -13.55 -35.97
C GLY A 98 40.45 -14.72 -34.99
N SER A 99 40.41 -14.47 -33.67
CA SER A 99 40.06 -15.51 -32.69
C SER A 99 38.58 -15.90 -32.78
N ASN A 100 38.27 -17.10 -32.29
CA ASN A 100 36.90 -17.60 -32.27
C ASN A 100 36.08 -16.84 -31.21
N GLU A 101 34.79 -16.62 -31.46
CA GLU A 101 33.91 -15.97 -30.48
C GLU A 101 33.74 -16.81 -29.22
N GLU A 102 33.88 -18.14 -29.33
CA GLU A 102 33.87 -19.08 -28.21
C GLU A 102 35.00 -18.83 -27.20
N ASP A 103 36.16 -18.30 -27.64
CA ASP A 103 37.31 -17.98 -26.77
C ASP A 103 37.02 -16.80 -25.81
N TYR A 104 35.92 -16.11 -26.07
CA TYR A 104 35.43 -14.95 -25.32
C TYR A 104 34.09 -15.21 -24.63
N GLU A 105 33.60 -16.46 -24.59
CA GLU A 105 32.47 -16.80 -23.73
C GLU A 105 32.93 -16.96 -22.28
N LEU A 106 32.16 -16.37 -21.36
CA LEU A 106 32.43 -16.48 -19.93
C LEU A 106 32.02 -17.85 -19.39
N TYR A 107 31.03 -18.45 -20.04
CA TYR A 107 30.45 -19.73 -19.71
C TYR A 107 30.61 -20.66 -20.90
N THR A 108 31.46 -21.67 -20.77
CA THR A 108 31.65 -22.72 -21.78
C THR A 108 30.49 -23.72 -21.80
N ASP A 109 29.83 -23.90 -20.64
CA ASP A 109 28.75 -24.87 -20.47
C ASP A 109 27.41 -24.18 -20.18
N ASN A 110 26.34 -24.72 -20.76
CA ASN A 110 24.98 -24.21 -20.55
C ASN A 110 24.52 -24.31 -19.08
N GLU A 111 25.08 -25.25 -18.31
CA GLU A 111 24.74 -25.43 -16.90
C GLU A 111 25.17 -24.22 -16.06
N THR A 112 26.38 -23.69 -16.28
CA THR A 112 26.91 -22.56 -15.50
C THR A 112 26.14 -21.28 -15.81
N LEU A 113 25.76 -21.06 -17.07
CA LEU A 113 24.83 -20.00 -17.46
C LEU A 113 23.46 -20.16 -16.77
N LYS A 114 22.90 -21.38 -16.74
CA LYS A 114 21.63 -21.67 -16.06
C LYS A 114 21.73 -21.38 -14.57
N HIS A 115 22.87 -21.68 -13.94
CA HIS A 115 23.14 -21.31 -12.54
C HIS A 115 23.12 -19.80 -12.33
N MET A 116 23.77 -19.01 -13.19
CA MET A 116 23.72 -17.55 -13.15
C MET A 116 22.28 -17.03 -13.26
N LEU A 117 21.54 -17.48 -14.27
CA LEU A 117 20.13 -17.09 -14.49
C LEU A 117 19.25 -17.46 -13.29
N ASN A 118 19.49 -18.62 -12.68
CA ASN A 118 18.76 -19.08 -11.49
C ASN A 118 19.02 -18.23 -10.25
N ARG A 119 20.25 -17.73 -10.05
CA ARG A 119 20.55 -16.77 -8.96
C ARG A 119 19.69 -15.52 -9.10
N TRP A 120 19.55 -15.01 -10.32
CA TRP A 120 18.69 -13.85 -10.56
C TRP A 120 17.21 -14.18 -10.38
N ASN A 121 16.75 -15.32 -10.91
CA ASN A 121 15.36 -15.77 -10.75
C ASN A 121 14.95 -15.92 -9.28
N LEU A 122 15.86 -16.36 -8.41
CA LEU A 122 15.60 -16.43 -6.97
C LEU A 122 15.29 -15.05 -6.39
N ILE A 123 16.11 -14.04 -6.73
CA ILE A 123 15.90 -12.66 -6.29
C ILE A 123 14.58 -12.11 -6.84
N GLY A 124 14.30 -12.35 -8.13
CA GLY A 124 13.03 -11.97 -8.73
C GLY A 124 11.82 -12.56 -7.97
N ARG A 125 11.89 -13.84 -7.58
CA ARG A 125 10.83 -14.49 -6.79
C ARG A 125 10.70 -13.91 -5.39
N ILE A 126 11.81 -13.58 -4.73
CA ILE A 126 11.78 -12.92 -3.41
C ILE A 126 11.06 -11.58 -3.50
N PHE A 127 11.41 -10.75 -4.49
CA PHE A 127 10.71 -9.48 -4.71
C PHE A 127 9.22 -9.68 -5.04
N GLN A 128 8.87 -10.68 -5.86
CA GLN A 128 7.46 -11.01 -6.11
C GLN A 128 6.70 -11.34 -4.82
N VAL A 129 7.28 -12.15 -3.93
CA VAL A 129 6.67 -12.48 -2.63
C VAL A 129 6.50 -11.22 -1.78
N LEU A 130 7.50 -10.34 -1.75
CA LEU A 130 7.39 -9.06 -1.03
C LEU A 130 6.25 -8.18 -1.59
N PHE A 131 6.10 -8.08 -2.91
CA PHE A 131 4.98 -7.35 -3.51
C PHE A 131 3.62 -8.00 -3.22
N MET A 132 3.55 -9.33 -3.14
CA MET A 132 2.33 -10.04 -2.72
C MET A 132 1.97 -9.72 -1.25
N ILE A 133 2.97 -9.64 -0.36
CA ILE A 133 2.76 -9.23 1.04
C ILE A 133 2.27 -7.78 1.09
N PHE A 134 2.88 -6.86 0.35
CA PHE A 134 2.41 -5.47 0.28
C PHE A 134 0.99 -5.35 -0.26
N LEU A 135 0.64 -6.15 -1.26
CA LEU A 135 -0.72 -6.21 -1.79
C LEU A 135 -1.72 -6.69 -0.71
N MET A 136 -1.36 -7.72 0.05
CA MET A 136 -2.17 -8.23 1.16
C MET A 136 -2.34 -7.19 2.28
N LEU A 137 -1.26 -6.54 2.71
CA LEU A 137 -1.30 -5.49 3.74
C LEU A 137 -2.14 -4.29 3.27
N SER A 138 -2.03 -3.91 2.01
CA SER A 138 -2.84 -2.84 1.41
C SER A 138 -4.33 -3.20 1.40
N ALA A 139 -4.67 -4.45 1.10
CA ALA A 139 -6.05 -4.93 1.17
C ALA A 139 -6.61 -4.86 2.60
N ILE A 140 -5.83 -5.26 3.61
CA ILE A 140 -6.22 -5.15 5.03
C ILE A 140 -6.44 -3.67 5.40
N SER A 141 -5.50 -2.79 5.06
CA SER A 141 -5.62 -1.35 5.35
C SER A 141 -6.86 -0.74 4.68
N PHE A 142 -7.19 -1.16 3.45
CA PHE A 142 -8.38 -0.69 2.76
C PHE A 142 -9.68 -1.13 3.46
N ILE A 143 -9.71 -2.34 4.02
CA ILE A 143 -10.87 -2.84 4.78
C ILE A 143 -11.08 -2.02 6.07
N LEU A 144 -9.98 -1.65 6.75
CA LEU A 144 -10.04 -0.94 8.04
C LEU A 144 -10.40 0.54 7.87
N ASP A 145 -9.68 1.28 7.02
CA ASP A 145 -9.75 2.75 7.00
C ASP A 145 -10.32 3.33 5.70
N LYS A 146 -10.63 2.50 4.69
CA LYS A 146 -11.15 2.90 3.36
C LYS A 146 -10.39 4.05 2.68
N ARG A 147 -9.09 4.18 2.94
CA ARG A 147 -8.28 5.26 2.36
C ARG A 147 -8.01 4.99 0.88
N TYR A 148 -8.42 5.93 0.02
CA TYR A 148 -8.18 5.86 -1.42
C TYR A 148 -6.70 5.86 -1.81
N SER A 149 -5.81 6.34 -0.93
CA SER A 149 -4.35 6.22 -1.11
C SER A 149 -3.88 4.77 -1.29
N ASN A 150 -4.66 3.78 -0.82
CA ASN A 150 -4.34 2.36 -0.98
C ASN A 150 -4.43 1.87 -2.43
N ILE A 151 -5.20 2.56 -3.29
CA ILE A 151 -5.30 2.21 -4.72
C ILE A 151 -3.94 2.33 -5.40
N PHE A 152 -3.18 3.39 -5.09
CA PHE A 152 -1.85 3.59 -5.65
C PHE A 152 -0.89 2.46 -5.25
N VAL A 153 -0.96 2.01 -3.99
CA VAL A 153 -0.15 0.90 -3.48
C VAL A 153 -0.53 -0.41 -4.18
N VAL A 154 -1.83 -0.69 -4.35
CA VAL A 154 -2.32 -1.87 -5.08
C VAL A 154 -1.80 -1.89 -6.51
N LEU A 155 -1.96 -0.79 -7.25
CA LEU A 155 -1.50 -0.69 -8.64
C LEU A 155 0.02 -0.87 -8.74
N SER A 156 0.78 -0.25 -7.83
CA SER A 156 2.24 -0.36 -7.79
C SER A 156 2.69 -1.79 -7.50
N SER A 157 2.02 -2.49 -6.57
CA SER A 157 2.30 -3.90 -6.28
C SER A 157 1.99 -4.82 -7.44
N LEU A 158 0.84 -4.64 -8.10
CA LEU A 158 0.47 -5.43 -9.29
C LEU A 158 1.48 -5.22 -10.43
N PHE A 159 1.86 -3.97 -10.66
CA PHE A 159 2.89 -3.64 -11.65
C PHE A 159 4.24 -4.29 -11.30
N GLY A 160 4.66 -4.24 -10.03
CA GLY A 160 5.88 -4.90 -9.55
C GLY A 160 5.85 -6.41 -9.80
N ILE A 161 4.77 -7.10 -9.41
CA ILE A 161 4.60 -8.55 -9.64
C ILE A 161 4.73 -8.88 -11.13
N PHE A 162 4.04 -8.11 -11.98
CA PHE A 162 4.08 -8.28 -13.43
C PHE A 162 5.50 -8.08 -14.00
N LEU A 163 6.19 -7.00 -13.63
CA LEU A 163 7.55 -6.71 -14.10
C LEU A 163 8.54 -7.83 -13.76
N PHE A 164 8.55 -8.30 -12.52
CA PHE A 164 9.43 -9.39 -12.11
C PHE A 164 9.04 -10.72 -12.78
N GLN A 165 7.74 -10.95 -13.05
CA GLN A 165 7.28 -12.13 -13.79
C GLN A 165 7.79 -12.11 -15.23
N CYS A 166 7.68 -10.98 -15.92
CA CYS A 166 8.26 -10.78 -17.25
C CYS A 166 9.77 -11.02 -17.24
N GLY A 167 10.48 -10.51 -16.23
CA GLY A 167 11.91 -10.72 -16.09
C GLY A 167 12.29 -12.19 -15.91
N ILE A 168 11.59 -12.92 -15.04
CA ILE A 168 11.83 -14.37 -14.83
C ILE A 168 11.56 -15.15 -16.11
N ILE A 169 10.47 -14.83 -16.83
CA ILE A 169 10.16 -15.47 -18.11
C ILE A 169 11.27 -15.18 -19.14
N SER A 170 11.76 -13.94 -19.20
CA SER A 170 12.83 -13.55 -20.11
C SER A 170 14.12 -14.32 -19.81
N MET A 171 14.54 -14.39 -18.55
CA MET A 171 15.72 -15.16 -18.13
C MET A 171 15.56 -16.66 -18.41
N ASN A 172 14.39 -17.24 -18.12
CA ASN A 172 14.11 -18.64 -18.41
C ASN A 172 14.14 -18.94 -19.91
N LYS A 173 13.63 -18.03 -20.75
CA LYS A 173 13.73 -18.18 -22.21
C LYS A 173 15.18 -18.25 -22.69
N LYS A 174 16.08 -17.51 -22.05
CA LYS A 174 17.52 -17.57 -22.36
C LYS A 174 18.15 -18.90 -21.95
N SER A 175 17.70 -19.51 -20.86
CA SER A 175 18.09 -20.91 -20.55
C SER A 175 17.45 -21.94 -21.49
N VAL A 176 16.26 -21.66 -22.03
CA VAL A 176 15.42 -22.57 -22.83
C VAL A 176 15.70 -22.49 -24.34
N GLN A 177 16.43 -21.48 -24.84
CA GLN A 177 16.95 -21.50 -26.22
C GLN A 177 17.87 -22.71 -26.52
N ASN A 178 18.31 -23.45 -25.49
CA ASN A 178 18.99 -24.75 -25.60
C ASN A 178 18.09 -25.98 -25.29
N GLU A 179 16.83 -25.79 -24.89
CA GLU A 179 15.89 -26.86 -24.48
C GLU A 179 14.48 -26.62 -25.09
N ILE A 180 14.35 -26.54 -26.42
CA ILE A 180 13.08 -26.28 -27.16
C ILE A 180 11.92 -27.29 -26.87
N LYS A 181 12.05 -28.27 -25.96
CA LYS A 181 11.13 -29.42 -25.87
C LYS A 181 10.13 -29.52 -24.70
N GLU A 182 10.10 -28.64 -23.71
CA GLU A 182 9.08 -28.71 -22.61
C GLU A 182 8.09 -27.54 -22.59
N ILE A 183 7.43 -27.35 -23.73
CA ILE A 183 6.38 -26.37 -24.01
C ILE A 183 5.08 -26.53 -23.14
N LYS A 184 5.03 -27.37 -22.10
CA LYS A 184 3.79 -27.59 -21.34
C LYS A 184 3.62 -26.66 -20.14
N LYS A 185 2.93 -25.55 -20.44
CA LYS A 185 1.89 -24.91 -19.62
C LYS A 185 2.24 -24.54 -18.17
N ASN A 186 2.71 -23.31 -17.94
CA ASN A 186 2.51 -22.66 -16.64
C ASN A 186 1.32 -21.69 -16.68
N TYR A 187 0.14 -22.23 -17.00
CA TYR A 187 -1.14 -21.49 -17.04
C TYR A 187 -1.64 -21.16 -15.62
N LEU A 188 -1.02 -21.73 -14.59
CA LEU A 188 -1.37 -21.50 -13.20
C LEU A 188 -1.20 -20.02 -12.82
N GLY A 189 -0.14 -19.36 -13.30
CA GLY A 189 0.07 -17.93 -13.06
C GLY A 189 -1.01 -17.04 -13.68
N PHE A 190 -1.47 -17.38 -14.90
CA PHE A 190 -2.55 -16.67 -15.57
C PHE A 190 -3.91 -16.91 -14.88
N VAL A 191 -4.19 -18.15 -14.48
CA VAL A 191 -5.43 -18.51 -13.78
C VAL A 191 -5.50 -17.82 -12.41
N LEU A 192 -4.40 -17.79 -11.67
CA LEU A 192 -4.33 -17.08 -10.39
C LEU A 192 -4.49 -15.56 -10.55
N PHE A 193 -3.89 -14.96 -11.59
CA PHE A 193 -4.02 -13.53 -11.89
C PHE A 193 -5.46 -13.12 -12.22
N PHE A 194 -6.11 -13.85 -13.14
CA PHE A 194 -7.51 -13.56 -13.49
C PHE A 194 -8.49 -13.90 -12.36
N GLY A 195 -8.23 -14.97 -11.59
CA GLY A 195 -9.01 -15.28 -10.39
C GLY A 195 -8.97 -14.18 -9.34
N PHE A 196 -7.80 -13.55 -9.16
CA PHE A 196 -7.65 -12.42 -8.23
C PHE A 196 -8.38 -11.16 -8.72
N ILE A 197 -8.30 -10.87 -10.02
CA ILE A 197 -9.02 -9.73 -10.64
C ILE A 197 -10.54 -9.90 -10.50
N ILE A 198 -11.07 -11.09 -10.78
CA ILE A 198 -12.52 -11.36 -10.66
C ILE A 198 -12.96 -11.25 -9.20
N SER A 199 -12.19 -11.80 -8.26
CA SER A 199 -12.47 -11.67 -6.81
C SER A 199 -12.45 -10.20 -6.37
N PHE A 200 -11.48 -9.41 -6.85
CA PHE A 200 -11.38 -7.98 -6.55
C PHE A 200 -12.57 -7.19 -7.10
N ILE A 201 -13.00 -7.46 -8.34
CA ILE A 201 -14.18 -6.84 -8.95
C ILE A 201 -15.44 -7.19 -8.15
N LEU A 202 -15.62 -8.47 -7.78
CA LEU A 202 -16.77 -8.92 -6.98
C LEU A 202 -16.83 -8.26 -5.60
N ILE A 203 -15.68 -8.08 -4.95
CA ILE A 203 -15.58 -7.34 -3.67
C ILE A 203 -15.96 -5.87 -3.88
N PHE A 204 -15.51 -5.23 -4.96
CA PHE A 204 -15.78 -3.82 -5.24
C PHE A 204 -17.25 -3.56 -5.60
N THR A 205 -17.88 -4.47 -6.33
CA THR A 205 -19.32 -4.36 -6.67
C THR A 205 -20.24 -4.71 -5.49
N SER A 206 -19.73 -5.37 -4.44
CA SER A 206 -20.56 -5.85 -3.32
C SER A 206 -20.87 -4.79 -2.25
N LYS A 207 -20.29 -3.58 -2.31
CA LYS A 207 -20.40 -2.60 -1.22
C LYS A 207 -20.70 -1.19 -1.68
N ASP A 208 -21.86 -1.02 -2.32
CA ASP A 208 -22.60 0.25 -2.20
C ASP A 208 -23.03 0.42 -0.74
N LYS A 209 -22.13 0.95 0.08
CA LYS A 209 -22.47 1.49 1.40
C LYS A 209 -23.06 2.87 1.17
N TYR A 210 -24.39 2.94 1.17
CA TYR A 210 -25.14 4.19 1.23
C TYR A 210 -24.80 4.85 2.57
N TYR A 211 -24.16 6.01 2.53
CA TYR A 211 -24.00 6.88 3.69
C TYR A 211 -25.26 7.73 3.77
N TYR A 212 -26.13 7.43 4.74
CA TYR A 212 -27.26 8.31 5.06
C TYR A 212 -26.78 9.22 6.20
N GLU A 213 -26.47 10.47 5.89
CA GLU A 213 -26.17 11.47 6.91
C GLU A 213 -27.47 12.22 7.25
N TYR A 214 -28.01 11.94 8.44
CA TYR A 214 -29.13 12.70 8.99
C TYR A 214 -28.61 13.57 10.14
N LYS A 215 -28.89 14.88 10.09
CA LYS A 215 -28.44 15.85 11.10
C LYS A 215 -29.66 16.57 11.67
N PHE A 216 -29.86 16.46 12.97
CA PHE A 216 -30.83 17.24 13.73
C PHE A 216 -30.08 18.20 14.65
N GLU A 217 -30.41 19.48 14.56
CA GLU A 217 -29.79 20.56 15.33
C GLU A 217 -30.89 21.33 16.05
N TYR A 218 -30.78 21.40 17.37
CA TYR A 218 -31.71 22.10 18.23
C TYR A 218 -30.95 23.09 19.10
N SER A 219 -31.46 24.31 19.16
CA SER A 219 -30.93 25.36 20.02
C SER A 219 -32.07 26.13 20.67
N GLN A 220 -32.01 26.34 21.99
CA GLN A 220 -33.03 27.07 22.74
C GLN A 220 -32.42 27.93 23.84
N GLU A 221 -33.01 29.10 24.06
CA GLU A 221 -32.69 29.97 25.19
C GLU A 221 -33.29 29.45 26.50
N ILE A 222 -32.51 29.49 27.58
CA ILE A 222 -32.83 28.89 28.89
C ILE A 222 -34.06 29.55 29.58
N ASN A 223 -34.46 30.75 29.16
CA ASN A 223 -35.55 31.53 29.76
C ASN A 223 -36.98 31.10 29.33
N LYS A 224 -37.14 29.99 28.58
CA LYS A 224 -38.46 29.45 28.21
C LYS A 224 -38.78 28.21 29.05
N GLU A 225 -40.04 28.07 29.48
CA GLU A 225 -40.53 26.85 30.15
C GLU A 225 -40.18 25.60 29.31
N SER A 226 -39.92 24.48 30.00
CA SER A 226 -39.40 23.23 29.43
C SER A 226 -40.17 22.77 28.20
N GLU A 227 -39.65 23.09 27.01
CA GLU A 227 -40.31 22.77 25.75
C GLU A 227 -39.80 21.41 25.25
N LYS A 228 -40.73 20.47 25.09
CA LYS A 228 -40.47 19.18 24.46
C LYS A 228 -40.39 19.36 22.96
N VAL A 229 -39.24 19.06 22.37
CA VAL A 229 -39.05 19.16 20.91
C VAL A 229 -38.96 17.79 20.28
N ILE A 230 -39.74 17.59 19.22
CA ILE A 230 -39.85 16.33 18.50
C ILE A 230 -39.35 16.54 17.06
N GLY A 231 -38.24 15.90 16.72
CA GLY A 231 -37.69 15.82 15.36
C GLY A 231 -38.04 14.49 14.69
N ASN A 232 -38.45 14.52 13.42
CA ASN A 232 -38.71 13.31 12.65
C ASN A 232 -37.43 12.77 12.02
N MET A 233 -37.14 11.49 12.22
CA MET A 233 -35.92 10.83 11.75
C MET A 233 -36.31 9.61 10.90
N PRO A 234 -36.56 9.78 9.59
CA PRO A 234 -36.90 8.67 8.72
C PRO A 234 -35.66 7.81 8.44
N ILE A 235 -35.82 6.48 8.54
CA ILE A 235 -34.79 5.51 8.18
C ILE A 235 -35.25 4.76 6.94
N ASP A 236 -34.56 4.99 5.83
CA ASP A 236 -34.93 4.43 4.51
C ASP A 236 -34.56 2.95 4.33
N LYS A 237 -33.57 2.47 5.10
CA LYS A 237 -33.02 1.11 4.96
C LYS A 237 -32.60 0.51 6.30
N ASP A 238 -32.83 -0.79 6.46
CA ASP A 238 -32.29 -1.57 7.57
C ASP A 238 -30.76 -1.48 7.59
N GLY A 239 -30.18 -1.24 8.77
CA GLY A 239 -28.72 -1.19 8.89
C GLY A 239 -28.21 -0.84 10.28
N LEU A 240 -26.91 -0.97 10.43
CA LEU A 240 -26.17 -0.51 11.61
C LEU A 240 -25.76 0.95 11.39
N TYR A 241 -26.23 1.83 12.26
CA TYR A 241 -25.97 3.26 12.22
C TYR A 241 -25.13 3.70 13.42
N ALA A 242 -24.29 4.70 13.22
CA ALA A 242 -23.61 5.41 14.31
C ALA A 242 -24.43 6.67 14.65
N LEU A 243 -24.86 6.74 15.91
CA LEU A 243 -25.58 7.88 16.47
C LEU A 243 -24.61 8.73 17.29
N ASP A 244 -24.27 9.89 16.76
CA ASP A 244 -23.46 10.90 17.42
C ASP A 244 -24.39 11.87 18.16
N ILE A 245 -24.33 11.93 19.49
CA ILE A 245 -25.09 12.89 20.28
C ILE A 245 -24.10 13.81 20.99
N SER A 246 -24.24 15.11 20.77
CA SER A 246 -23.54 16.13 21.53
C SER A 246 -24.53 17.12 22.11
N SER A 247 -24.53 17.27 23.43
CA SER A 247 -25.20 18.36 24.14
C SER A 247 -24.17 19.14 24.95
N LYS A 248 -24.26 20.47 24.86
CA LYS A 248 -23.50 21.36 25.73
C LYS A 248 -24.47 22.21 26.52
N ASN A 249 -24.40 22.13 27.84
CA ASN A 249 -25.26 22.91 28.71
C ASN A 249 -24.61 23.19 30.07
N GLU A 250 -24.68 24.45 30.51
CA GLU A 250 -24.07 24.92 31.75
C GLU A 250 -25.05 24.89 32.95
N ARG A 251 -26.37 24.72 32.73
CA ARG A 251 -27.41 24.54 33.77
C ARG A 251 -28.56 23.59 33.38
N GLY A 252 -29.06 22.79 34.32
CA GLY A 252 -30.11 21.80 34.07
C GLY A 252 -29.62 20.50 33.37
N ILE A 253 -30.56 19.62 33.02
CA ILE A 253 -30.29 18.33 32.36
C ILE A 253 -31.03 18.27 31.02
N VAL A 254 -30.32 17.84 29.98
CA VAL A 254 -30.93 17.51 28.68
C VAL A 254 -31.22 16.01 28.66
N TRP A 255 -32.46 15.67 28.31
CA TRP A 255 -32.92 14.31 28.04
C TRP A 255 -33.13 14.14 26.54
N ILE A 256 -32.51 13.12 25.96
CA ILE A 256 -32.61 12.82 24.53
C ILE A 256 -33.08 11.38 24.39
N GLN A 257 -34.20 11.20 23.70
CA GLN A 257 -34.79 9.89 23.44
C GLN A 257 -34.96 9.69 21.94
N ILE A 258 -34.71 8.48 21.46
CA ILE A 258 -35.14 8.06 20.14
C ILE A 258 -36.25 7.04 20.31
N LEU A 259 -37.41 7.35 19.74
CA LEU A 259 -38.62 6.54 19.80
C LEU A 259 -38.92 5.92 18.43
N LYS A 260 -39.49 4.71 18.46
CA LYS A 260 -40.18 4.10 17.31
C LYS A 260 -41.51 3.58 17.80
N ASP A 261 -42.61 3.98 17.18
CA ASP A 261 -43.98 3.56 17.57
C ASP A 261 -44.24 3.74 19.09
N ASN A 262 -43.80 4.87 19.65
CA ASN A 262 -43.83 5.20 21.09
C ASN A 262 -42.98 4.30 22.02
N ASN A 263 -42.17 3.38 21.48
CA ASN A 263 -41.21 2.60 22.26
C ASN A 263 -39.84 3.27 22.25
N THR A 264 -39.23 3.41 23.43
CA THR A 264 -37.89 3.98 23.59
C THR A 264 -36.82 3.01 23.12
N ILE A 265 -36.06 3.41 22.09
CA ILE A 265 -34.93 2.66 21.54
C ILE A 265 -33.66 2.99 22.31
N ILE A 266 -33.46 4.27 22.60
CA ILE A 266 -32.37 4.77 23.43
C ILE A 266 -32.83 6.01 24.19
N SER A 267 -32.37 6.15 25.42
CA SER A 267 -32.58 7.33 26.27
C SER A 267 -31.25 7.68 26.90
N VAL A 268 -30.81 8.92 26.74
CA VAL A 268 -29.60 9.45 27.36
C VAL A 268 -29.92 10.77 28.05
N SER A 269 -29.29 11.01 29.20
CA SER A 269 -29.42 12.26 29.91
C SER A 269 -28.08 12.74 30.46
N GLY A 270 -27.91 14.06 30.52
CA GLY A 270 -26.70 14.68 31.07
C GLY A 270 -26.71 16.19 30.97
N LYS A 271 -25.80 16.80 31.72
CA LYS A 271 -25.50 18.24 31.67
C LYS A 271 -24.66 18.55 30.42
N ASP A 272 -23.51 17.90 30.32
CA ASP A 272 -22.70 17.82 29.09
C ASP A 272 -22.63 16.36 28.65
N TYR A 273 -23.09 16.07 27.44
CA TYR A 273 -23.09 14.72 26.89
C TYR A 273 -22.40 14.71 25.53
N ASN A 274 -21.44 13.81 25.35
CA ASN A 274 -20.83 13.54 24.06
C ASN A 274 -20.58 12.04 23.96
N ALA A 275 -21.33 11.37 23.10
CA ALA A 275 -21.15 9.94 22.89
C ALA A 275 -21.58 9.52 21.48
N THR A 276 -20.91 8.47 21.00
CA THR A 276 -21.28 7.77 19.77
C THR A 276 -21.80 6.38 20.12
N ASN A 277 -23.07 6.12 19.84
CA ASN A 277 -23.70 4.82 20.06
C ASN A 277 -23.95 4.10 18.72
N LYS A 278 -23.73 2.79 18.68
CA LYS A 278 -24.05 1.98 17.50
C LYS A 278 -25.43 1.35 17.67
N LEU A 279 -26.34 1.62 16.73
CA LEU A 279 -27.72 1.14 16.77
C LEU A 279 -28.03 0.33 15.51
N ASP A 280 -28.61 -0.85 15.68
CA ASP A 280 -29.19 -1.63 14.58
C ASP A 280 -30.63 -1.16 14.38
N LEU A 281 -30.87 -0.35 13.35
CA LEU A 281 -32.17 0.28 13.07
C LEU A 281 -32.83 -0.38 11.87
N LYS A 282 -34.14 -0.55 11.96
CA LYS A 282 -34.99 -1.08 10.89
C LYS A 282 -35.63 0.07 10.13
N LYS A 283 -35.86 -0.11 8.84
CA LYS A 283 -36.62 0.85 8.02
C LYS A 283 -37.90 1.27 8.74
N GLY A 284 -38.18 2.57 8.73
CA GLY A 284 -39.34 3.15 9.38
C GLY A 284 -39.07 4.54 9.93
N ASP A 285 -40.10 5.16 10.47
CA ASP A 285 -40.05 6.51 11.00
C ASP A 285 -39.71 6.47 12.49
N TYR A 286 -38.64 7.18 12.86
CA TYR A 286 -38.24 7.37 14.24
C TYR A 286 -38.49 8.81 14.65
N GLN A 287 -38.60 9.05 15.95
CA GLN A 287 -38.72 10.38 16.51
C GLN A 287 -37.59 10.62 17.48
N ILE A 288 -36.89 11.74 17.31
CA ILE A 288 -35.93 12.26 18.29
C ILE A 288 -36.71 13.20 19.18
N VAL A 289 -36.77 12.90 20.47
CA VAL A 289 -37.37 13.74 21.49
C VAL A 289 -36.27 14.35 22.33
N VAL A 290 -36.22 15.66 22.39
CA VAL A 290 -35.31 16.42 23.24
C VAL A 290 -36.13 17.17 24.27
N GLU A 291 -35.82 16.95 25.55
CA GLU A 291 -36.46 17.62 26.67
C GLU A 291 -35.39 18.27 27.54
N PHE A 292 -35.64 19.50 27.99
CA PHE A 292 -34.75 20.23 28.86
C PHE A 292 -35.44 20.51 30.20
N TYR A 293 -34.74 20.20 31.30
CA TYR A 293 -35.24 20.39 32.65
C TYR A 293 -34.32 21.33 33.43
N LEU A 294 -34.87 22.44 33.90
CA LEU A 294 -34.19 23.46 34.69
C LEU A 294 -34.31 23.17 36.19
N ASP A 295 -33.17 23.04 36.88
CA ASP A 295 -32.83 23.10 38.33
C ASP A 295 -33.84 22.79 39.47
N ASN A 296 -35.06 22.27 39.21
CA ASN A 296 -35.95 21.65 40.19
C ASN A 296 -36.34 20.25 39.69
N LEU A 297 -35.41 19.32 39.86
CA LEU A 297 -35.48 17.95 39.33
C LEU A 297 -36.46 17.03 40.09
N GLU A 298 -36.89 17.36 41.30
CA GLU A 298 -37.68 16.45 42.14
C GLU A 298 -39.11 16.19 41.64
N ASP A 299 -39.73 17.14 40.93
CA ASP A 299 -41.14 17.05 40.54
C ASP A 299 -41.39 16.37 39.17
N PHE A 300 -40.34 16.13 38.37
CA PHE A 300 -40.50 15.76 36.94
C PHE A 300 -39.76 14.50 36.49
N LEU A 301 -39.13 13.75 37.39
CA LEU A 301 -38.35 12.56 37.02
C LEU A 301 -39.17 11.26 37.03
N PRO A 302 -39.15 10.45 35.95
CA PRO A 302 -39.85 9.17 35.90
C PRO A 302 -39.16 8.05 36.71
N THR A 303 -37.94 8.26 37.22
CA THR A 303 -37.20 7.35 38.11
C THR A 303 -36.21 8.13 38.99
N PRO A 304 -35.97 7.72 40.26
CA PRO A 304 -35.09 8.45 41.18
C PRO A 304 -33.61 8.37 40.74
N ILE A 305 -32.96 9.52 40.65
CA ILE A 305 -31.53 9.67 40.37
C ILE A 305 -30.75 9.43 41.68
N THR A 306 -29.55 8.84 41.60
CA THR A 306 -28.68 8.58 42.77
C THR A 306 -28.06 9.87 43.34
N ASP A 307 -27.91 9.92 44.66
CA ASP A 307 -27.39 11.09 45.42
C ASP A 307 -26.03 11.61 44.92
N GLU A 308 -25.20 10.73 44.34
CA GLU A 308 -23.90 11.07 43.74
C GLU A 308 -24.02 11.99 42.49
N THR A 309 -25.17 11.95 41.81
CA THR A 309 -25.46 12.81 40.65
C THR A 309 -25.92 14.20 41.08
N LEU A 310 -26.63 14.29 42.22
CA LEU A 310 -27.10 15.54 42.82
C LEU A 310 -25.93 16.40 43.33
N GLU A 311 -24.92 15.78 43.94
CA GLU A 311 -23.77 16.48 44.51
C GLU A 311 -22.87 17.12 43.43
N ARG A 312 -22.86 16.57 42.21
CA ARG A 312 -22.15 17.13 41.05
C ARG A 312 -22.75 18.41 40.46
N LEU A 313 -23.98 18.77 40.84
CA LEU A 313 -24.74 19.82 40.15
C LEU A 313 -24.43 21.25 40.66
N ASN A 314 -23.85 21.43 41.86
CA ASN A 314 -23.39 22.68 42.49
C ASN A 314 -23.84 23.99 41.77
N LEU A 315 -25.06 24.44 42.06
CA LEU A 315 -25.77 25.50 41.33
C LEU A 315 -25.76 26.83 42.13
N THR A 316 -24.86 27.77 41.80
CA THR A 316 -24.92 29.17 42.28
C THR A 316 -24.45 30.12 41.18
N GLY A 317 -25.27 31.11 40.78
CA GLY A 317 -24.94 32.09 39.71
C GLY A 317 -26.16 32.78 39.05
N ASP A 318 -25.96 33.98 38.50
CA ASP A 318 -26.99 34.82 37.86
C ASP A 318 -27.37 34.34 36.43
N LEU A 319 -28.60 34.62 36.01
CA LEU A 319 -29.26 34.08 34.79
C LEU A 319 -28.77 34.67 33.44
N GLU A 320 -27.99 35.75 33.43
CA GLU A 320 -27.64 36.45 32.17
C GLU A 320 -26.38 35.91 31.45
N GLU A 321 -25.54 35.10 32.09
CA GLU A 321 -24.32 34.53 31.46
C GLU A 321 -24.55 33.21 30.71
N TYR A 322 -25.75 32.62 30.78
CA TYR A 322 -26.02 31.24 30.35
C TYR A 322 -27.25 31.19 29.44
N SER A 323 -27.07 31.45 28.15
CA SER A 323 -28.19 31.81 27.27
C SER A 323 -28.64 30.74 26.29
N GLU A 324 -27.99 29.57 26.17
CA GLU A 324 -28.29 28.65 25.06
C GLU A 324 -27.97 27.17 25.35
N VAL A 325 -28.95 26.29 25.17
CA VAL A 325 -28.77 24.83 25.12
C VAL A 325 -28.62 24.40 23.68
N LYS A 326 -27.49 23.76 23.32
CA LYS A 326 -27.28 23.19 21.98
C LYS A 326 -27.28 21.68 22.02
N VAL A 327 -28.08 21.08 21.14
CA VAL A 327 -28.13 19.63 20.93
C VAL A 327 -27.92 19.32 19.46
N LEU A 328 -26.91 18.50 19.19
CA LEU A 328 -26.58 17.97 17.88
C LEU A 328 -26.77 16.46 17.91
N VAL A 329 -27.63 15.97 17.02
CA VAL A 329 -27.81 14.53 16.80
C VAL A 329 -27.49 14.22 15.34
N GLY A 330 -26.44 13.42 15.13
CA GLY A 330 -25.99 12.96 13.82
C GLY A 330 -26.18 11.45 13.68
N LEU A 331 -26.66 11.00 12.52
CA LEU A 331 -26.71 9.59 12.14
C LEU A 331 -25.83 9.35 10.92
N ARG A 332 -24.99 8.30 10.94
CA ARG A 332 -24.06 7.95 9.85
C ARG A 332 -23.97 6.45 9.56
#